data_AF-A0A8S9GS50-F1
#
_entry.id   AF-A0A8S9GS50-F1
#
_cell.length_a   1.000
_cell.length_b   1.000
_cell.length_c   1.000
_cell.angle_alpha   90.00
_cell.angle_beta   90.00
_cell.angle_gamma   90.00
#
_symmetry.space_group_name_H-M   'P 1'
#
loop_
_entity.id
_entity.type
_entity.pdbx_description
1 polymer ?
#
loop_
_entity_poly.entity_id
_entity_poly.type
_entity_poly.pdbx_seq_one_letter_code
_entity_poly.pdbx_strand_id
1 'polypeptide(L)'
;MSQVKSAKVVSFGWFFLKCVNAGNTNAICYEGLHAATGLGLEKSIKILEPNVPTHGLSTFIVAIFNVCLGRDKEASEVFQLFAAHHADLRSEAVLAMGESYSGCCQHSMRCGLTHTMKPSNFPTMM
;
A
#
# COMPACT_ATOMS: atom_id res chain seq x y z
N MET A 1 -7.23 -27.04 34.80
CA MET A 1 -6.38 -26.89 33.60
C MET A 1 -7.27 -26.58 32.40
N SER A 2 -7.57 -25.30 32.15
CA SER A 2 -8.28 -24.90 30.93
C SER A 2 -7.28 -24.70 29.81
N GLN A 3 -7.43 -25.49 28.75
CA GLN A 3 -6.70 -25.37 27.50
C GLN A 3 -7.09 -24.03 26.84
N VAL A 4 -6.28 -23.01 27.04
CA VAL A 4 -6.33 -21.81 26.19
C VAL A 4 -5.84 -22.27 24.81
N LYS A 5 -6.78 -22.50 23.89
CA LYS A 5 -6.45 -22.73 22.48
C LYS A 5 -5.68 -21.51 22.01
N SER A 6 -4.38 -21.68 21.78
CA SER A 6 -3.51 -20.66 21.20
C SER A 6 -4.18 -20.14 19.94
N ALA A 7 -4.65 -18.90 19.99
CA ALA A 7 -5.16 -18.21 18.82
C ALA A 7 -4.01 -18.20 17.82
N LYS A 8 -4.12 -19.00 16.76
CA LYS A 8 -3.12 -19.09 15.72
C LYS A 8 -2.96 -17.67 15.20
N VAL A 9 -1.82 -17.03 15.49
CA VAL A 9 -1.53 -15.69 14.99
C VAL A 9 -1.58 -15.79 13.48
N VAL A 10 -2.71 -15.35 12.90
CA VAL A 10 -2.89 -15.34 11.46
C VAL A 10 -1.95 -14.25 10.97
N SER A 11 -0.87 -14.65 10.31
CA SER A 11 0.02 -13.68 9.67
C SER A 11 -0.79 -12.91 8.63
N PHE A 12 -0.70 -11.58 8.66
CA PHE A 12 -1.33 -10.70 7.67
C PHE A 12 -0.99 -11.11 6.23
N GLY A 13 0.21 -11.64 5.99
CA GLY A 13 0.59 -12.20 4.69
C GLY A 13 -0.25 -13.42 4.25
N TRP A 14 -0.65 -14.28 5.20
CA TRP A 14 -1.52 -15.41 4.90
C TRP A 14 -2.96 -14.98 4.60
N PHE A 15 -3.47 -14.01 5.37
CA PHE A 15 -4.80 -13.44 5.13
C PHE A 15 -4.86 -12.74 3.78
N PHE A 16 -3.86 -11.91 3.47
CA PHE A 16 -3.72 -11.26 2.16
C PHE A 16 -3.72 -12.28 1.01
N LEU A 17 -2.95 -13.37 1.11
CA LEU A 17 -2.94 -14.40 0.06
C LEU A 17 -4.32 -15.08 -0.09
N LYS A 18 -5.08 -15.24 1.00
CA LYS A 18 -6.47 -15.71 0.93
C LYS A 18 -7.37 -14.72 0.21
N CYS A 19 -7.21 -13.42 0.45
CA CYS A 19 -7.95 -12.37 -0.26
C CYS A 19 -7.62 -12.37 -1.77
N VAL A 20 -6.35 -12.54 -2.13
CA VAL A 20 -5.89 -12.68 -3.52
C VAL A 20 -6.57 -13.87 -4.20
N ASN A 21 -6.51 -15.04 -3.57
CA ASN A 21 -7.13 -16.25 -4.14
C ASN A 21 -8.66 -16.15 -4.25
N ALA A 22 -9.30 -15.36 -3.38
CA ALA A 22 -10.74 -15.12 -3.44
C ALA A 22 -11.15 -14.04 -4.46
N GLY A 23 -10.18 -13.34 -5.08
CA GLY A 23 -10.46 -12.24 -6.01
C GLY A 23 -11.14 -11.04 -5.33
N ASN A 24 -11.00 -10.89 -4.00
CA ASN A 24 -11.64 -9.79 -3.29
C ASN A 24 -10.74 -8.54 -3.31
N THR A 25 -10.85 -7.75 -4.37
CA THR A 25 -9.99 -6.58 -4.63
C THR A 25 -10.00 -5.57 -3.48
N ASN A 26 -11.13 -5.35 -2.82
CA ASN A 26 -11.22 -4.46 -1.66
C ASN A 26 -10.37 -4.97 -0.50
N ALA A 27 -10.52 -6.24 -0.13
CA ALA A 27 -9.75 -6.84 0.97
C ALA A 27 -8.24 -6.89 0.65
N ILE A 28 -7.88 -7.18 -0.62
CA ILE A 28 -6.49 -7.13 -1.09
C ILE A 28 -5.88 -5.74 -0.89
N CYS A 29 -6.64 -4.66 -1.07
CA CYS A 29 -6.11 -3.30 -0.90
C CYS A 29 -5.87 -2.92 0.57
N TYR A 30 -6.85 -3.17 1.44
CA TYR A 30 -6.71 -2.85 2.87
C TYR A 30 -5.63 -3.70 3.54
N GLU A 31 -5.58 -4.99 3.22
CA GLU A 31 -4.60 -5.91 3.79
C GLU A 31 -3.26 -5.88 3.07
N GLY A 32 -3.25 -5.51 1.79
CA GLY A 32 -2.04 -5.41 0.97
C GLY A 32 -1.05 -4.40 1.50
N LEU A 33 -1.53 -3.38 2.21
CA LEU A 33 -0.69 -2.41 2.89
C LEU A 33 0.04 -3.00 4.10
N HIS A 34 -0.67 -3.75 4.95
CA HIS A 34 -0.05 -4.50 6.05
C HIS A 34 0.84 -5.61 5.54
N ALA A 35 0.40 -6.32 4.50
CA ALA A 35 1.17 -7.38 3.87
C ALA A 35 2.41 -6.85 3.15
N ALA A 36 2.43 -5.61 2.66
CA ALA A 36 3.62 -5.01 2.04
C ALA A 36 4.80 -4.90 3.02
N THR A 37 4.51 -4.74 4.32
CA THR A 37 5.53 -4.77 5.38
C THR A 37 6.20 -6.15 5.52
N GLY A 38 5.51 -7.24 5.14
CA GLY A 38 6.02 -8.62 5.21
C GLY A 38 6.40 -9.26 3.87
N LEU A 39 5.72 -8.91 2.78
CA LEU A 39 5.95 -9.42 1.41
C LEU A 39 6.93 -8.57 0.61
N GLY A 40 7.07 -7.30 0.97
CA GLY A 40 7.83 -6.30 0.23
C GLY A 40 7.00 -5.58 -0.84
N LEU A 41 7.35 -4.32 -1.09
CA LEU A 41 6.62 -3.41 -2.00
C LEU A 41 6.50 -3.97 -3.43
N GLU A 42 7.58 -4.51 -4.00
CA GLU A 42 7.60 -5.08 -5.37
C GLU A 42 6.56 -6.18 -5.58
N LYS A 43 6.44 -7.11 -4.62
CA LYS A 43 5.49 -8.22 -4.71
C LYS A 43 4.07 -7.71 -4.57
N SER A 44 3.85 -6.74 -3.67
CA SER A 44 2.54 -6.13 -3.52
C SER A 44 2.11 -5.35 -4.76
N ILE A 45 3.02 -4.64 -5.43
CA ILE A 45 2.75 -3.98 -6.72
C ILE A 45 2.28 -5.00 -7.75
N LYS A 46 3.01 -6.10 -7.98
CA LYS A 46 2.65 -7.12 -8.97
C LYS A 46 1.26 -7.75 -8.75
N ILE A 47 0.81 -7.79 -7.50
CA ILE A 47 -0.52 -8.32 -7.15
C ILE A 47 -1.62 -7.30 -7.41
N LEU A 48 -1.33 -6.01 -7.21
CA LEU A 48 -2.30 -4.93 -7.38
C LEU A 48 -2.37 -4.39 -8.81
N GLU A 49 -1.28 -4.48 -9.57
CA GLU A 49 -1.12 -3.97 -10.94
C GLU A 49 -2.24 -4.43 -11.89
N PRO A 50 -2.72 -5.70 -11.87
CA PRO A 50 -3.84 -6.11 -12.73
C PRO A 50 -5.16 -5.36 -12.48
N ASN A 51 -5.30 -4.67 -11.34
CA ASN A 51 -6.48 -3.88 -11.01
C ASN A 51 -6.34 -2.40 -11.41
N VAL A 52 -5.20 -1.99 -11.97
CA VAL A 52 -4.94 -0.62 -12.42
C VAL A 52 -5.29 -0.46 -13.91
N PRO A 53 -6.00 0.60 -14.34
CA PRO A 53 -6.58 1.67 -13.53
C PRO A 53 -8.01 1.38 -13.07
N THR A 54 -8.59 0.21 -13.31
CA THR A 54 -10.03 -0.03 -13.12
C THR A 54 -10.50 0.12 -11.66
N HIS A 55 -9.64 -0.15 -10.69
CA HIS A 55 -9.95 -0.05 -9.27
C HIS A 55 -9.17 1.10 -8.61
N GLY A 56 -9.90 2.11 -8.11
CA GLY A 56 -9.29 3.34 -7.59
C GLY A 56 -8.34 3.10 -6.44
N LEU A 57 -8.74 2.31 -5.45
CA LEU A 57 -7.88 2.07 -4.28
C LEU A 57 -6.61 1.30 -4.64
N SER A 58 -6.69 0.32 -5.55
CA SER A 58 -5.50 -0.39 -6.03
C SER A 58 -4.55 0.54 -6.78
N THR A 59 -5.10 1.40 -7.63
CA THR A 59 -4.35 2.40 -8.39
C THR A 59 -3.63 3.37 -7.46
N PHE A 60 -4.32 3.87 -6.43
CA PHE A 60 -3.73 4.77 -5.45
C PHE A 60 -2.60 4.11 -4.66
N ILE A 61 -2.80 2.88 -4.18
CA ILE A 61 -1.79 2.14 -3.41
C ILE A 61 -0.56 1.82 -4.27
N VAL A 62 -0.72 1.44 -5.53
CA VAL A 62 0.40 1.20 -6.46
C VAL A 62 1.22 2.47 -6.68
N ALA A 63 0.57 3.64 -6.81
CA ALA A 63 1.28 4.91 -6.92
C ALA A 63 2.14 5.18 -5.67
N ILE A 64 1.56 5.01 -4.48
CA ILE A 64 2.27 5.18 -3.20
C ILE A 64 3.45 4.22 -3.06
N PHE A 65 3.30 2.95 -3.45
CA PHE A 65 4.40 1.99 -3.41
C PHE A 65 5.53 2.35 -4.37
N ASN A 66 5.23 2.89 -5.55
CA ASN A 66 6.27 3.39 -6.45
C ASN A 66 7.00 4.61 -5.85
N VAL A 67 6.31 5.54 -5.18
CA VAL A 67 6.95 6.63 -4.42
C VAL A 67 7.89 6.08 -3.35
N CYS A 68 7.45 5.08 -2.58
CA CYS A 68 8.26 4.47 -1.52
C CYS A 68 9.51 3.76 -2.06
N LEU A 69 9.48 3.31 -3.31
CA LEU A 69 10.63 2.71 -4.00
C LEU A 69 11.53 3.75 -4.68
N GLY A 70 11.18 5.05 -4.66
CA GLY A 70 11.88 6.11 -5.38
C GLY A 70 11.67 6.07 -6.91
N ARG A 71 10.59 5.42 -7.36
CA ARG A 71 10.19 5.31 -8.77
C ARG A 71 9.24 6.45 -9.14
N ASP A 72 9.78 7.66 -9.12
CA ASP A 72 8.97 8.88 -9.22
C ASP A 72 8.21 8.97 -10.55
N LYS A 73 8.81 8.49 -11.63
CA LYS A 73 8.20 8.49 -12.97
C LYS A 73 6.98 7.56 -13.00
N GLU A 74 7.15 6.31 -12.59
CA GLU A 74 6.09 5.31 -12.54
C GLU A 74 4.98 5.74 -11.56
N ALA A 75 5.36 6.30 -10.41
CA ALA A 75 4.39 6.86 -9.46
C ALA A 75 3.56 7.97 -10.11
N SER A 76 4.19 8.90 -10.82
CA SER A 76 3.51 10.00 -11.52
C SER A 76 2.54 9.48 -12.58
N GLU A 77 2.94 8.50 -13.37
CA GLU A 77 2.08 7.88 -14.40
C GLU A 77 0.84 7.25 -13.76
N VAL A 78 1.02 6.50 -12.66
CA VAL A 78 -0.11 5.86 -11.96
C VAL A 78 -1.01 6.90 -11.27
N PHE A 79 -0.47 7.99 -10.72
CA PHE A 79 -1.29 9.09 -10.18
C PHE A 79 -2.12 9.79 -11.25
N GLN A 80 -1.57 9.97 -12.46
CA GLN A 80 -2.33 10.52 -13.58
C GLN A 80 -3.48 9.58 -13.99
N LEU A 81 -3.23 8.27 -14.04
CA LEU A 81 -4.27 7.27 -14.26
C LEU A 81 -5.34 7.33 -13.16
N PHE A 82 -4.95 7.48 -11.89
CA PHE A 82 -5.91 7.63 -10.80
C PHE A 82 -6.82 8.86 -11.00
N ALA A 83 -6.22 10.01 -11.30
CA ALA A 83 -6.95 11.27 -11.51
C ALA A 83 -7.88 11.21 -12.72
N ALA A 84 -7.50 10.49 -13.78
CA ALA A 84 -8.31 10.34 -14.99
C ALA A 84 -9.53 9.44 -14.79
N HIS A 85 -9.45 8.45 -13.90
CA HIS A 85 -10.46 7.38 -13.79
C HIS A 85 -11.30 7.40 -12.51
N HIS A 86 -10.84 8.06 -11.44
CA HIS A 86 -11.49 7.95 -10.11
C HIS A 86 -11.81 9.28 -9.47
N ALA A 87 -10.77 10.01 -9.03
CA ALA A 87 -10.94 11.22 -8.24
C ALA A 87 -9.74 12.15 -8.40
N ASP A 88 -9.99 13.46 -8.29
CA ASP A 88 -8.93 14.45 -8.21
C ASP A 88 -8.04 14.18 -6.99
N LEU A 89 -6.72 14.18 -7.19
CA LEU A 89 -5.72 13.94 -6.16
C LEU A 89 -5.78 14.96 -5.02
N ARG A 90 -6.34 16.15 -5.27
CA ARG A 90 -6.51 17.24 -4.30
C ARG A 90 -7.82 17.16 -3.53
N SER A 91 -8.67 16.17 -3.81
CA SER A 91 -9.90 15.98 -3.05
C SER A 91 -9.59 15.65 -1.59
N GLU A 92 -10.35 16.22 -0.65
CA GLU A 92 -10.23 15.95 0.78
C GLU A 92 -10.29 14.44 1.08
N ALA A 93 -11.08 13.68 0.32
CA ALA A 93 -11.17 12.23 0.47
C ALA A 93 -9.84 11.52 0.10
N VAL A 94 -9.14 11.99 -0.93
CA VAL A 94 -7.86 11.42 -1.36
C VAL A 94 -6.74 11.81 -0.41
N LEU A 95 -6.76 13.05 0.11
CA LEU A 95 -5.83 13.52 1.14
C LEU A 95 -6.00 12.72 2.45
N ALA A 96 -7.24 12.52 2.92
CA ALA A 96 -7.54 11.72 4.11
C ALA A 96 -7.11 10.25 3.96
N MET A 97 -7.27 9.68 2.76
CA MET A 97 -6.71 8.37 2.44
C MET A 97 -5.18 8.40 2.53
N GLY A 98 -4.52 9.37 1.90
CA GLY A 98 -3.06 9.54 1.95
C GLY A 98 -2.51 9.64 3.37
N GLU A 99 -3.16 10.41 4.24
CA GLU A 99 -2.78 10.55 5.65
C GLU A 99 -2.87 9.22 6.40
N SER A 100 -3.96 8.47 6.21
CA SER A 100 -4.17 7.15 6.80
C SER A 100 -3.07 6.15 6.38
N TYR A 101 -2.55 6.29 5.16
CA TYR A 101 -1.51 5.41 4.61
C TYR A 101 -0.08 5.88 4.92
N SER A 102 0.13 7.18 5.13
CA SER A 102 1.44 7.75 5.48
C SER A 102 2.03 7.15 6.77
N GLY A 103 1.18 6.84 7.76
CA GLY A 103 1.59 6.17 9.01
C GLY A 103 2.11 4.74 8.80
N CYS A 104 1.56 4.02 7.81
CA CYS A 104 2.03 2.68 7.47
C CYS A 104 3.40 2.70 6.79
N CYS A 105 3.64 3.66 5.90
CA CYS A 105 4.95 3.86 5.28
C CYS A 105 6.01 4.24 6.32
N GLN A 106 5.68 5.10 7.30
CA GLN A 106 6.61 5.45 8.37
C GLN A 106 6.98 4.25 9.27
N HIS A 107 6.01 3.39 9.61
CA HIS A 107 6.29 2.19 10.41
C HIS A 107 7.11 1.16 9.61
N SER A 108 6.78 0.94 8.33
CA SER A 108 7.46 -0.01 7.48
C SER A 108 8.87 0.43 7.08
N MET A 109 9.10 1.72 6.86
CA MET A 109 10.44 2.28 6.65
C MET A 109 11.31 2.19 7.92
N ARG A 110 10.72 2.32 9.11
CA ARG A 110 11.46 2.21 10.38
C ARG A 110 11.88 0.77 10.71
N CYS A 111 11.13 -0.23 10.24
CA CYS A 111 11.49 -1.64 10.38
C CYS A 111 12.38 -2.18 9.23
N GLY A 112 12.36 -1.55 8.05
CA GLY A 112 13.10 -2.00 6.86
C GLY A 112 14.40 -1.24 6.53
N LEU A 113 14.59 -0.02 7.05
CA LEU A 113 15.73 0.84 6.69
C LEU A 113 16.63 1.10 7.90
N THR A 114 17.43 0.12 8.30
CA THR A 114 18.69 0.40 9.02
C THR A 114 19.76 0.97 8.11
N HIS A 115 19.56 0.93 6.78
CA HIS A 115 20.42 1.59 5.82
C HIS A 115 19.57 2.27 4.76
N THR A 116 19.91 3.51 4.44
CA THR A 116 19.43 4.28 3.28
C THR A 116 17.99 4.77 3.31
N MET A 117 17.69 5.85 4.04
CA MET A 117 17.09 7.08 3.47
C MET A 117 17.21 8.21 4.49
N LYS A 118 17.77 9.35 4.06
CA LYS A 118 17.83 10.57 4.89
C LYS A 118 16.45 11.24 4.92
N PRO A 119 16.05 11.87 6.04
CA PRO A 119 14.76 12.56 6.20
C PRO A 119 14.47 13.69 5.20
N SER A 120 15.45 14.07 4.36
CA SER A 120 15.41 15.21 3.46
C SER A 120 14.67 14.99 2.13
N ASN A 121 14.14 13.79 1.87
CA ASN A 121 13.53 13.45 0.57
C ASN A 121 12.00 13.43 0.57
N PHE A 122 11.34 13.79 1.69
CA PHE A 122 9.91 14.05 1.63
C PHE A 122 9.70 15.44 1.00
N PRO A 123 8.99 15.55 -0.13
CA PRO A 123 8.52 16.85 -0.58
C PRO A 123 7.52 17.34 0.46
N THR A 124 7.79 18.50 1.05
CA THR A 124 6.77 19.24 1.80
C THR A 124 5.66 19.57 0.80
N MET A 125 4.51 18.90 0.90
CA MET A 125 3.30 19.31 0.19
C MET A 125 2.87 20.67 0.76
N MET A 126 3.14 21.74 0.01
CA MET A 126 2.45 23.03 0.12
C MET A 126 1.33 23.09 -0.91
#